data_AF-A0A935FSK6-F1
#
_entry.id   AF-A0A935FSK6-F1
#
_cell.length_a   1.000
_cell.length_b   1.000
_cell.length_c   1.000
_cell.angle_alpha   90.00
_cell.angle_beta   90.00
_cell.angle_gamma   90.00
#
_symmetry.space_group_name_H-M   'P 1'
#
loop_
_entity.id
_entity.type
_entity.pdbx_description
1 polymer ?
#
loop_
_entity_poly.entity_id
_entity_poly.type
_entity_poly.pdbx_seq_one_letter_code
_entity_poly.pdbx_strand_id
1 'polypeptide(L)'
;MVPIGIPLIAGPAVLTTILITNDAHGWLVTIISVSINLLIIYISLANADRIKKLMGEAGSKAFAKVASLFLAAIAVMMIRVGLMNSMN
;
A
#
# COMPACT_ATOMS: atom_id res chain seq x y z
N MET A 1 -8.31 -21.53 14.92
CA MET A 1 -8.53 -20.79 13.67
C MET A 1 -8.22 -19.33 13.96
N VAL A 2 -7.07 -18.81 13.55
CA VAL A 2 -6.68 -17.43 13.90
C VAL A 2 -7.45 -16.47 12.98
N PRO A 3 -8.14 -15.45 13.52
CA PRO A 3 -8.92 -14.50 12.72
C PRO A 3 -7.97 -13.53 11.98
N ILE A 4 -7.31 -13.98 10.91
CA ILE A 4 -6.41 -13.17 10.07
C ILE A 4 -7.16 -12.50 8.90
N GLY A 5 -8.47 -12.72 8.77
CA GLY A 5 -9.25 -12.20 7.64
C GLY A 5 -9.22 -10.67 7.52
N ILE A 6 -9.35 -9.96 8.65
CA ILE A 6 -9.34 -8.49 8.68
C ILE A 6 -7.94 -7.93 8.35
N PRO A 7 -6.83 -8.46 8.92
CA PRO A 7 -5.47 -8.13 8.49
C PRO A 7 -5.23 -8.35 6.98
N LEU A 8 -5.72 -9.46 6.41
CA LEU A 8 -5.49 -9.79 5.00
C LEU A 8 -6.19 -8.81 4.04
N ILE A 9 -7.38 -8.31 4.41
CA ILE A 9 -8.10 -7.27 3.65
C ILE A 9 -7.27 -5.97 3.56
N ALA A 10 -6.49 -5.63 4.59
CA ALA A 10 -5.60 -4.47 4.60
C ALA A 10 -4.36 -4.65 3.69
N GLY A 11 -4.10 -5.85 3.19
CA GLY A 11 -2.99 -6.17 2.30
C GLY A 11 -1.66 -6.42 3.01
N PRO A 12 -0.77 -7.24 2.44
CA PRO A 12 0.47 -7.69 3.08
C PRO A 12 1.45 -6.54 3.37
N ALA A 13 1.47 -5.49 2.52
CA ALA A 13 2.34 -4.34 2.72
C ALA A 13 1.97 -3.52 3.97
N VAL A 14 0.66 -3.37 4.25
CA VAL A 14 0.20 -2.67 5.46
C VAL A 14 0.57 -3.47 6.71
N LEU A 15 0.45 -4.80 6.66
CA LEU A 15 0.88 -5.67 7.77
C LEU A 15 2.37 -5.52 8.06
N THR A 16 3.22 -5.59 7.05
CA THR A 16 4.67 -5.38 7.22
C THR A 16 4.97 -4.01 7.82
N THR A 17 4.27 -2.96 7.38
CA THR A 17 4.47 -1.60 7.90
C THR A 17 4.08 -1.49 9.37
N ILE A 18 2.96 -2.10 9.77
CA ILE A 18 2.52 -2.13 11.17
C ILE A 18 3.53 -2.89 12.03
N LEU A 19 4.02 -4.05 11.56
CA LEU A 19 5.01 -4.86 12.27
C LEU A 19 6.32 -4.10 12.47
N ILE A 20 6.87 -3.50 11.40
CA ILE A 20 8.11 -2.71 11.47
C ILE A 20 7.93 -1.49 12.39
N THR A 21 6.79 -0.79 12.29
CA THR A 21 6.53 0.39 13.14
C THR A 21 6.41 0.01 14.61
N ASN A 22 5.75 -1.12 14.89
CA ASN A 22 5.60 -1.63 16.25
C ASN A 22 6.92 -2.09 16.85
N ASP A 23 7.76 -2.75 16.07
CA ASP A 23 9.09 -3.19 16.50
C ASP A 23 10.02 -1.98 16.79
N ALA A 24 9.92 -0.93 15.96
CA ALA A 24 10.78 0.25 16.08
C ALA A 24 10.30 1.28 17.14
N HIS A 25 8.99 1.46 17.34
CA HIS A 25 8.43 2.58 18.13
C HIS A 25 7.43 2.15 19.21
N GLY A 26 7.12 0.86 19.30
CA GLY A 26 6.16 0.32 20.24
C GLY A 26 4.69 0.53 19.85
N TRP A 27 3.81 -0.03 20.68
CA TRP A 27 2.39 -0.19 20.38
C TRP A 27 1.60 1.12 20.32
N LEU A 28 1.88 2.07 21.22
CA LEU A 28 1.17 3.36 21.30
C LEU A 28 1.37 4.20 20.02
N VAL A 29 2.62 4.34 19.57
CA VAL A 29 2.95 5.10 18.36
C VAL A 29 2.31 4.43 17.14
N THR A 30 2.38 3.11 17.07
CA THR A 30 1.81 2.33 15.95
C THR A 30 0.31 2.54 15.81
N ILE A 31 -0.45 2.46 16.91
CA ILE A 31 -1.91 2.64 16.88
C ILE A 31 -2.28 4.05 16.42
N ILE A 32 -1.56 5.08 16.90
CA ILE A 32 -1.78 6.46 16.48
C ILE A 32 -1.46 6.63 14.99
N SER A 33 -0.33 6.11 14.51
CA SER A 33 0.06 6.17 13.10
C SER A 33 -0.97 5.50 12.19
N VAL A 34 -1.44 4.30 12.55
CA VAL A 34 -2.46 3.57 11.78
C VAL A 34 -3.79 4.32 11.79
N SER A 35 -4.20 4.88 12.94
CA SER A 35 -5.43 5.65 13.06
C SER A 35 -5.40 6.91 12.19
N ILE A 36 -4.29 7.63 12.17
CA ILE A 36 -4.10 8.80 11.30
C ILE A 36 -4.11 8.38 9.83
N ASN A 37 -3.45 7.28 9.46
CA ASN A 37 -3.44 6.78 8.09
C ASN A 37 -4.86 6.42 7.61
N LEU A 38 -5.63 5.71 8.45
CA LEU A 38 -7.04 5.40 8.20
C LEU A 38 -7.89 6.67 8.07
N LEU A 39 -7.67 7.68 8.91
CA LEU A 39 -8.37 8.96 8.82
C LEU A 39 -8.11 9.66 7.48
N ILE A 40 -6.86 9.69 7.03
CA ILE A 40 -6.47 10.28 5.74
C ILE A 40 -7.17 9.54 4.59
N ILE A 41 -7.13 8.20 4.61
CA ILE A 41 -7.79 7.36 3.60
C ILE A 41 -9.30 7.62 3.61
N TYR A 42 -9.92 7.68 4.79
CA TYR A 42 -11.34 7.97 4.93
C TYR A 42 -11.71 9.32 4.34
N ILE A 43 -10.95 10.39 4.64
CA ILE A 43 -11.18 11.73 4.08
C ILE A 43 -10.99 11.72 2.56
N SER A 44 -9.98 11.01 2.06
CA SER A 44 -9.74 10.87 0.61
C SER A 44 -10.90 10.16 -0.08
N LEU A 45 -11.42 9.08 0.51
CA LEU A 45 -12.57 8.34 -0.01
C LEU A 45 -13.87 9.15 0.08
N ALA A 46 -14.09 9.86 1.18
CA ALA A 46 -15.26 10.73 1.36
C ALA A 46 -15.26 11.87 0.33
N ASN A 47 -14.08 12.31 -0.13
CA ASN A 47 -13.92 13.29 -1.19
C ASN A 47 -13.65 12.66 -2.57
N ALA A 48 -13.86 11.35 -2.74
CA ALA A 48 -13.55 10.65 -3.98
C ALA A 48 -14.26 11.26 -5.19
N ASP A 49 -15.49 11.76 -5.04
CA ASP A 49 -16.21 12.45 -6.12
C ASP A 49 -15.52 13.76 -6.55
N ARG A 50 -14.95 14.50 -5.61
CA ARG A 50 -14.15 15.71 -5.91
C ARG A 50 -12.84 15.33 -6.58
N ILE A 51 -12.16 14.30 -6.07
CA ILE A 51 -10.91 13.78 -6.65
C ILE A 51 -11.16 13.28 -8.07
N LYS A 52 -12.25 12.55 -8.30
CA LYS A 52 -12.64 12.03 -9.61
C LYS A 52 -12.95 13.16 -10.59
N LYS A 53 -13.62 14.23 -10.15
CA LYS A 53 -13.87 15.41 -10.99
C LYS A 53 -12.58 16.17 -11.33
N LEU A 54 -11.65 16.28 -10.38
CA LEU A 54 -10.35 16.93 -10.59
C LEU A 54 -9.43 16.11 -11.52
N MET A 55 -9.33 14.80 -11.29
CA MET A 55 -8.53 13.88 -12.10
C MET A 55 -9.15 13.63 -13.48
N GLY A 56 -10.49 13.71 -13.57
CA GLY A 56 -11.23 13.33 -14.78
C GLY A 56 -11.02 11.86 -15.17
N GLU A 57 -11.64 11.46 -16.26
CA GLU A 57 -11.52 10.09 -16.77
C GLU A 57 -10.12 9.81 -17.35
N ALA A 58 -9.55 10.80 -18.02
CA ALA A 58 -8.21 10.72 -18.61
C ALA A 58 -7.11 10.64 -17.54
N GLY A 59 -7.16 11.48 -16.49
CA GLY A 59 -6.18 11.44 -15.41
C GLY A 59 -6.27 10.17 -14.59
N SER A 60 -7.49 9.67 -14.32
CA SER A 60 -7.66 8.37 -13.66
C SER A 60 -7.06 7.22 -14.47
N LYS A 61 -7.24 7.20 -15.80
CA LYS A 61 -6.62 6.19 -16.68
C LYS A 61 -5.09 6.33 -16.71
N ALA A 62 -4.57 7.56 -16.74
CA ALA A 62 -3.14 7.80 -16.69
C ALA A 62 -2.53 7.31 -15.37
N PHE A 63 -3.17 7.61 -14.24
CA PHE A 63 -2.71 7.16 -12.92
C PHE A 63 -2.69 5.63 -12.80
N ALA A 64 -3.77 4.98 -13.26
CA ALA A 64 -3.83 3.51 -13.32
C ALA A 64 -2.71 2.91 -14.17
N LYS A 65 -2.41 3.53 -15.32
CA LYS A 65 -1.34 3.08 -16.22
C LYS A 65 0.04 3.23 -15.57
N VAL A 66 0.30 4.35 -14.90
CA VAL A 66 1.54 4.58 -14.16
C VAL A 66 1.70 3.58 -13.01
N ALA A 67 0.64 3.33 -12.23
CA ALA A 67 0.65 2.32 -11.18
C ALA A 67 0.96 0.91 -11.73
N SER A 68 0.34 0.52 -12.85
CA SER A 68 0.63 -0.76 -13.50
C SER A 68 2.07 -0.87 -14.01
N LEU A 69 2.64 0.24 -14.49
CA LEU A 69 4.02 0.29 -14.95
C LEU A 69 5.00 0.11 -13.79
N PHE A 70 4.76 0.78 -12.66
CA PHE A 70 5.56 0.59 -11.45
C PHE A 70 5.47 -0.84 -10.93
N LEU A 71 4.27 -1.43 -10.90
CA LEU A 71 4.10 -2.80 -10.45
C LEU A 71 4.88 -3.79 -11.35
N ALA A 72 4.80 -3.61 -12.67
CA ALA A 72 5.57 -4.41 -13.62
C ALA A 72 7.08 -4.23 -13.44
N ALA A 73 7.55 -2.99 -13.24
CA ALA A 73 8.95 -2.69 -12.99
C ALA A 73 9.47 -3.35 -11.70
N ILE A 74 8.70 -3.26 -10.61
CA ILE A 74 9.04 -3.91 -9.33
C ILE A 74 9.07 -5.44 -9.51
N ALA A 75 8.11 -6.02 -10.23
CA ALA A 75 8.10 -7.46 -10.50
C ALA A 75 9.36 -7.91 -11.27
N VAL A 76 9.72 -7.20 -12.35
CA VAL A 76 10.94 -7.49 -13.12
C VAL A 76 12.20 -7.34 -12.27
N MET A 77 12.27 -6.30 -11.44
CA MET A 77 13.38 -6.10 -10.49
C MET A 77 13.50 -7.28 -9.52
N MET A 78 12.39 -7.71 -8.91
CA MET A 78 12.37 -8.84 -7.97
C MET A 78 12.84 -10.14 -8.64
N ILE A 79 12.37 -10.43 -9.86
CA ILE A 79 12.82 -11.60 -10.63
C ILE A 79 14.32 -11.51 -10.92
N ARG A 80 14.81 -10.35 -11.37
CA ARG A 80 16.24 -10.13 -11.65
C ARG A 80 17.11 -10.37 -10.41
N VAL A 81 16.70 -9.83 -9.26
CA VAL A 81 17.42 -10.02 -7.99
C VAL A 81 17.42 -11.49 -7.58
N GLY A 82 16.28 -12.18 -7.69
CA GLY A 82 16.17 -13.61 -7.40
C GLY A 82 17.08 -14.46 -8.28
N LEU A 83 17.12 -14.20 -9.59
CA LEU A 83 17.97 -14.93 -10.53
C LEU A 83 19.46 -14.70 -10.26
N MET A 84 19.88 -13.45 -10.04
CA MET A 84 21.28 -13.14 -9.73
C MET A 84 21.74 -13.81 -8.44
N ASN A 85 20.91 -13.83 -7.40
CA ASN A 85 21.25 -14.47 -6.13
C ASN A 85 21.29 -16.00 -6.23
N SER A 86 20.62 -16.61 -7.22
CA SER A 86 20.67 -18.06 -7.43
C SER A 86 21.89 -18.53 -8.24
N MET A 87 22.58 -17.60 -8.93
CA MET A 87 23.75 -17.91 -9.76
C MET A 87 25.09 -17.68 -9.04
N ASN A 88 25.06 -17.05 -7.85
CA ASN A 88 26.19 -16.87 -6.94
C ASN A 88 26.13 -17.89 -5.81
#